data_AF-I3P2N6-F1
#
_entry.id   AF-I3P2N6-F1
#
_cell.length_a   1.000
_cell.length_b   1.000
_cell.length_c   1.000
_cell.angle_alpha   90.00
_cell.angle_beta   90.00
_cell.angle_gamma   90.00
#
_symmetry.space_group_name_H-M   'P 1'
#
loop_
_entity.id
_entity.type
_entity.pdbx_description
1 polymer ?
#
loop_
_entity_poly.entity_id
_entity_poly.type
_entity_poly.pdbx_seq_one_letter_code
_entity_poly.pdbx_strand_id
1 'polypeptide(L)'
;REKTRNTMDSVDWEAVRTANVNDIAQTIKERGMNNMLAERIKEFLNRLLREHGSVDLEWLRDVPPDQAKEYLLSFRGLGLKSVECVRLLTLHHLAFPVDTNVGRIAVRLGWVPLQPLPESLQLHLLELYPVLESIQKYLWPRLCKLDQRTLYELHYRMITFGKVFCTKSKPNCNACPMRGECRHFASAFASARLALPGPGQKSIVSSTSSPVAEKNPAVVGNIMSLPPPENYPLQKVGAYRSEPIIEEPVSPEQEFTNLSHSEIEDLLNEEEYDDDPDDITHINISMEQLTDTLQDHMQNNMDLKDGDLSKALVALNPAATSLPTPKLKDVSRLRTEHQVYELPDSHPLLEGVDRLEPDDPSPYLLAIWTPGETANSFQPPESSCGSKEGNTLCSEKTCFTCNSIREEKSQIVRGTILIPCRTAMRGSFPLNGTYFQVNEMFADHASSANPIDVPRGWIWNLPRRPVYFGTSVTSIFRGLTTEGIQYCFWKGYVCV
;
A
#
# COMPACT_ATOMS: atom_id res chain seq x y z
N ARG A 1 -10.39 35.74 6.23
CA ARG A 1 -11.02 35.35 7.53
C ARG A 1 -10.00 35.61 8.64
N GLU A 2 -10.41 36.04 9.84
CA GLU A 2 -9.47 36.21 10.97
C GLU A 2 -8.98 34.85 11.48
N LYS A 3 -7.67 34.74 11.76
CA LYS A 3 -7.08 33.53 12.37
C LYS A 3 -7.60 33.39 13.81
N THR A 4 -8.26 32.29 14.09
CA THR A 4 -8.66 31.89 15.45
C THR A 4 -7.62 30.95 16.05
N ARG A 5 -7.69 30.69 17.36
CA ARG A 5 -6.83 29.68 18.01
C ARG A 5 -6.93 28.29 17.36
N ASN A 6 -8.08 27.97 16.76
CA ASN A 6 -8.34 26.69 16.10
C ASN A 6 -7.96 26.70 14.60
N THR A 7 -7.59 27.85 14.05
CA THR A 7 -7.16 28.01 12.66
C THR A 7 -5.77 28.67 12.57
N MET A 8 -5.03 28.68 13.68
CA MET A 8 -3.63 29.04 13.71
C MET A 8 -2.80 27.85 13.25
N ASP A 9 -1.70 28.13 12.56
CA ASP A 9 -0.77 27.11 12.14
C ASP A 9 -0.18 26.40 13.37
N SER A 10 -0.08 25.08 13.31
CA SER A 10 0.59 24.28 14.35
C SER A 10 2.11 24.47 14.34
N VAL A 11 2.64 25.12 13.30
CA VAL A 11 4.05 25.37 13.06
C VAL A 11 4.29 26.88 13.08
N ASP A 12 5.32 27.31 13.81
CA ASP A 12 5.83 28.67 13.72
C ASP A 12 6.68 28.81 12.45
N TRP A 13 6.05 29.28 11.37
CA TRP A 13 6.71 29.46 10.08
C TRP A 13 7.81 30.53 10.10
N GLU A 14 7.78 31.47 11.04
CA GLU A 14 8.84 32.48 11.20
C GLU A 14 10.08 31.86 11.86
N ALA A 15 9.88 30.97 12.84
CA ALA A 15 10.95 30.15 13.39
C ALA A 15 11.58 29.26 12.30
N VAL A 16 10.78 28.61 11.45
CA VAL A 16 11.28 27.82 10.32
C VAL A 16 12.08 28.67 9.33
N ARG A 17 11.59 29.87 8.98
CA ARG A 17 12.26 30.79 8.05
C ARG A 17 13.63 31.24 8.59
N THR A 18 13.73 31.49 9.88
CA THR A 18 14.95 31.99 10.54
C THR A 18 15.94 30.87 10.91
N ALA A 19 15.48 29.63 11.08
CA ALA A 19 16.30 28.46 11.38
C ALA A 19 17.39 28.19 10.33
N ASN A 20 18.48 27.50 10.72
CA ASN A 20 19.50 27.09 9.76
C ASN A 20 18.90 26.07 8.77
N VAL A 21 19.27 26.16 7.49
CA VAL A 21 18.78 25.25 6.45
C VAL A 21 19.12 23.78 6.78
N ASN A 22 20.25 23.54 7.45
CA ASN A 22 20.65 22.20 7.89
C ASN A 22 19.72 21.65 8.98
N ASP A 23 19.19 22.49 9.87
CA ASP A 23 18.26 22.07 10.91
C ASP A 23 16.91 21.69 10.30
N ILE A 24 16.46 22.47 9.30
CA ILE A 24 15.26 22.15 8.51
C ILE A 24 15.47 20.81 7.78
N ALA A 25 16.60 20.66 7.08
CA ALA A 25 16.94 19.45 6.34
C ALA A 25 17.04 18.22 7.26
N GLN A 26 17.61 18.35 8.45
CA GLN A 26 17.69 17.26 9.42
C GLN A 26 16.31 16.89 9.96
N THR A 27 15.44 17.87 10.19
CA THR A 27 14.07 17.66 10.67
C THR A 27 13.21 16.89 9.65
N ILE A 28 13.38 17.17 8.35
CA ILE A 28 12.61 16.51 7.28
C ILE A 28 13.37 15.35 6.62
N LYS A 29 14.44 14.85 7.25
CA LYS A 29 15.35 13.85 6.67
C LYS A 29 14.63 12.58 6.22
N GLU A 30 13.70 12.07 7.02
CA GLU A 30 12.96 10.83 6.76
C GLU A 30 12.07 10.90 5.51
N ARG A 31 11.68 12.11 5.08
CA ARG A 31 10.91 12.33 3.86
C ARG A 31 11.75 12.14 2.58
N GLY A 32 13.07 12.30 2.65
CA GLY A 32 13.98 12.27 1.49
C GLY A 32 14.01 13.57 0.67
N MET A 33 15.08 13.79 -0.11
CA MET A 33 15.38 15.08 -0.79
C MET A 33 15.42 16.29 0.16
N ASN A 34 15.77 16.03 1.41
CA ASN A 34 15.65 16.97 2.52
C ASN A 34 16.52 18.22 2.35
N ASN A 35 17.74 18.10 1.82
CA ASN A 35 18.63 19.25 1.60
C ASN A 35 18.01 20.23 0.59
N MET A 36 17.60 19.73 -0.58
CA MET A 36 16.97 20.53 -1.61
C MET A 36 15.64 21.14 -1.13
N LEU A 37 14.82 20.36 -0.42
CA LEU A 37 13.55 20.85 0.12
C LEU A 37 13.73 21.91 1.18
N ALA A 38 14.71 21.77 2.07
CA ALA A 38 14.98 22.77 3.11
C ALA A 38 15.34 24.12 2.49
N GLU A 39 16.17 24.13 1.44
CA GLU A 39 16.49 25.34 0.68
C GLU A 39 15.24 25.93 0.00
N ARG A 40 14.46 25.10 -0.69
CA ARG A 40 13.21 25.53 -1.38
C ARG A 40 12.20 26.10 -0.40
N ILE A 41 11.98 25.46 0.76
CA ILE A 41 11.08 25.94 1.82
C ILE A 41 11.57 27.30 2.34
N LYS A 42 12.85 27.42 2.65
CA LYS A 42 13.39 28.67 3.19
C LYS A 42 13.28 29.83 2.19
N GLU A 43 13.58 29.58 0.91
CA GLU A 43 13.41 30.59 -0.14
C GLU A 43 11.94 30.98 -0.32
N PHE A 44 11.02 30.01 -0.29
CA PHE A 44 9.59 30.25 -0.34
C PHE A 44 9.13 31.21 0.76
N LEU A 45 9.48 30.91 2.02
CA LEU A 45 9.09 31.74 3.18
C LEU A 45 9.72 33.14 3.12
N ASN A 46 10.99 33.25 2.70
CA ASN A 46 11.66 34.54 2.53
C ASN A 46 11.03 35.38 1.42
N ARG A 47 10.65 34.75 0.30
CA ARG A 47 9.95 35.42 -0.80
C ARG A 47 8.59 35.97 -0.35
N LEU A 48 7.80 35.17 0.38
CA LEU A 48 6.52 35.63 0.93
C LEU A 48 6.68 36.85 1.82
N LEU A 49 7.63 36.81 2.76
CA LEU A 49 7.88 37.94 3.64
C LEU A 49 8.33 39.19 2.86
N ARG A 50 9.18 39.02 1.85
CA ARG A 50 9.68 40.13 1.02
C ARG A 50 8.57 40.77 0.16
N GLU A 51 7.69 39.96 -0.43
CA GLU A 51 6.65 40.44 -1.36
C GLU A 51 5.38 40.91 -0.64
N HIS A 52 5.01 40.29 0.47
CA HIS A 52 3.72 40.52 1.15
C HIS A 52 3.85 41.02 2.59
N GLY A 53 5.06 41.09 3.15
CA GLY A 53 5.29 41.56 4.53
C GLY A 53 4.91 40.57 5.62
N SER A 54 4.33 39.41 5.27
CA SER A 54 4.00 38.33 6.20
C SER A 54 4.10 36.97 5.52
N VAL A 55 4.37 35.92 6.30
CA VAL A 55 4.36 34.53 5.83
C VAL A 55 2.94 33.99 5.89
N ASP A 56 2.09 34.47 4.98
CA ASP A 56 0.67 34.10 4.91
C ASP A 56 0.16 34.06 3.47
N LEU A 57 -0.73 33.11 3.20
CA LEU A 57 -1.31 32.87 1.86
C LEU A 57 -2.84 32.89 1.86
N GLU A 58 -3.49 33.28 2.96
CA GLU A 58 -4.97 33.25 3.03
C GLU A 58 -5.62 34.20 2.02
N TRP A 59 -4.91 35.26 1.61
CA TRP A 59 -5.35 36.18 0.56
C TRP A 59 -5.58 35.50 -0.80
N LEU A 60 -4.94 34.35 -1.08
CA LEU A 60 -5.16 33.59 -2.32
C LEU A 60 -6.61 33.10 -2.48
N ARG A 61 -7.40 33.04 -1.41
CA ARG A 61 -8.82 32.66 -1.46
C ARG A 61 -9.68 33.70 -2.17
N ASP A 62 -9.26 34.96 -2.15
CA ASP A 62 -9.99 36.09 -2.72
C ASP A 62 -9.47 36.46 -4.12
N VAL A 63 -8.46 35.75 -4.63
CA VAL A 63 -7.82 35.98 -5.92
C VAL A 63 -8.51 35.16 -7.02
N PRO A 64 -8.68 35.70 -8.24
CA PRO A 64 -9.21 34.93 -9.37
C PRO A 64 -8.44 33.61 -9.60
N PRO A 65 -9.11 32.49 -9.93
CA PRO A 65 -8.49 31.17 -9.98
C PRO A 65 -7.27 31.01 -10.89
N ASP A 66 -7.19 31.78 -11.97
CA ASP A 66 -6.09 31.75 -12.93
C ASP A 66 -4.88 32.54 -12.42
N GLN A 67 -5.11 33.69 -11.77
CA GLN A 67 -4.05 34.47 -11.13
C GLN A 67 -3.45 33.71 -9.94
N ALA A 68 -4.29 33.01 -9.16
CA ALA A 68 -3.81 32.15 -8.08
C ALA A 68 -2.93 31.01 -8.63
N LYS A 69 -3.27 30.45 -9.79
CA LYS A 69 -2.47 29.42 -10.46
C LYS A 69 -1.12 29.97 -10.91
N GLU A 70 -1.12 31.09 -11.62
CA GLU A 70 0.09 31.74 -12.11
C GLU A 70 1.04 32.12 -10.97
N TYR A 71 0.50 32.73 -9.91
CA TYR A 71 1.27 33.07 -8.71
C TYR A 71 1.92 31.84 -8.07
N LEU A 72 1.16 30.77 -7.85
CA LEU A 72 1.69 29.54 -7.26
C LEU A 72 2.73 28.86 -8.16
N LEU A 73 2.54 28.85 -9.48
CA LEU A 73 3.50 28.33 -10.46
C LEU A 73 4.80 29.15 -10.50
N SER A 74 4.74 30.44 -10.14
CA SER A 74 5.93 31.28 -10.09
C SER A 74 6.94 30.88 -9.00
N PHE A 75 6.55 30.02 -8.04
CA PHE A 75 7.47 29.53 -7.02
C PHE A 75 8.29 28.35 -7.51
N ARG A 76 9.61 28.50 -7.47
CA ARG A 76 10.54 27.41 -7.74
C ARG A 76 10.25 26.22 -6.83
N GLY A 77 9.97 25.06 -7.44
CA GLY A 77 9.64 23.82 -6.75
C GLY A 77 8.15 23.54 -6.60
N LEU A 78 7.26 24.44 -7.03
CA LEU A 78 5.82 24.19 -7.17
C LEU A 78 5.45 23.92 -8.64
N GLY A 79 5.48 22.65 -9.03
CA GLY A 79 5.00 22.22 -10.35
C GLY A 79 3.48 22.17 -10.46
N LEU A 80 2.98 21.99 -11.69
CA LEU A 80 1.54 21.99 -12.02
C LEU A 80 0.70 21.09 -11.11
N LYS A 81 1.15 19.87 -10.83
CA LYS A 81 0.44 18.95 -9.92
C LYS A 81 0.24 19.56 -8.53
N SER A 82 1.29 20.15 -7.95
CA SER A 82 1.24 20.72 -6.60
C SER A 82 0.32 21.93 -6.57
N VAL A 83 0.41 22.79 -7.58
CA VAL A 83 -0.46 23.96 -7.73
C VAL A 83 -1.94 23.55 -7.86
N GLU A 84 -2.26 22.58 -8.72
CA GLU A 84 -3.64 22.09 -8.84
C GLU A 84 -4.13 21.44 -7.53
N CYS A 85 -3.26 20.77 -6.77
CA CYS A 85 -3.62 20.27 -5.45
C CYS A 85 -4.01 21.41 -4.49
N VAL A 86 -3.24 22.49 -4.43
CA VAL A 86 -3.58 23.65 -3.59
C VAL A 86 -4.90 24.28 -4.07
N ARG A 87 -5.06 24.47 -5.39
CA ARG A 87 -6.27 25.02 -5.99
C ARG A 87 -7.51 24.18 -5.67
N LEU A 88 -7.46 22.87 -5.88
CA LEU A 88 -8.61 21.98 -5.66
C LEU A 88 -8.91 21.78 -4.17
N LEU A 89 -7.88 21.45 -3.37
CA LEU A 89 -8.04 20.95 -2.00
C LEU A 89 -8.12 22.07 -0.96
N THR A 90 -7.48 23.22 -1.20
CA THR A 90 -7.36 24.30 -0.21
C THR A 90 -8.13 25.55 -0.62
N LEU A 91 -8.00 25.98 -1.87
CA LEU A 91 -8.67 27.18 -2.38
C LEU A 91 -10.09 26.92 -2.90
N HIS A 92 -10.46 25.64 -3.05
CA HIS A 92 -11.77 25.19 -3.58
C HIS A 92 -12.07 25.75 -4.99
N HIS A 93 -11.02 25.94 -5.79
CA HIS A 93 -11.15 26.29 -7.20
C HIS A 93 -11.52 25.05 -8.02
N LEU A 94 -12.14 25.26 -9.19
CA LEU A 94 -12.28 24.21 -10.19
C LEU A 94 -10.87 23.87 -10.73
N ALA A 95 -10.37 22.71 -10.32
CA ALA A 95 -9.03 22.22 -10.61
C ALA A 95 -9.02 20.69 -10.58
N PHE A 96 -8.09 20.06 -11.27
CA PHE A 96 -7.94 18.60 -11.23
C PHE A 96 -6.45 18.20 -11.27
N PRO A 97 -5.85 17.85 -10.12
CA PRO A 97 -4.46 17.45 -10.06
C PRO A 97 -4.27 16.06 -10.66
N VAL A 98 -3.39 15.94 -11.65
CA VAL A 98 -2.94 14.66 -12.18
C VAL A 98 -1.63 14.26 -11.50
N ASP A 99 -1.72 13.31 -10.56
CA ASP A 99 -0.54 12.68 -9.96
C ASP A 99 -0.15 11.39 -10.71
N THR A 100 0.89 10.71 -10.22
CA THR A 100 1.37 9.45 -10.79
C THR A 100 0.34 8.31 -10.70
N ASN A 101 -0.60 8.36 -9.76
CA ASN A 101 -1.70 7.39 -9.68
C ASN A 101 -2.74 7.70 -10.75
N VAL A 102 -3.24 8.93 -10.80
CA VAL A 102 -4.22 9.42 -11.78
C VAL A 102 -3.72 9.17 -13.20
N GLY A 103 -2.48 9.59 -13.51
CA GLY A 103 -1.89 9.39 -14.83
C GLY A 103 -1.81 7.91 -15.23
N ARG A 104 -1.29 7.07 -14.33
CA ARG A 104 -1.21 5.61 -14.53
C ARG A 104 -2.58 4.98 -14.76
N ILE A 105 -3.58 5.36 -13.95
CA ILE A 105 -4.95 4.82 -14.05
C ILE A 105 -5.58 5.24 -15.38
N ALA A 106 -5.50 6.52 -15.74
CA ALA A 106 -6.07 7.05 -16.97
C ALA A 106 -5.49 6.33 -18.20
N VAL A 107 -4.18 6.08 -18.22
CA VAL A 107 -3.52 5.34 -19.30
C VAL A 107 -3.93 3.86 -19.30
N ARG A 108 -3.90 3.18 -18.15
CA ARG A 108 -4.22 1.75 -18.06
C ARG A 108 -5.67 1.43 -18.39
N LEU A 109 -6.60 2.33 -18.03
CA LEU A 109 -8.00 2.22 -18.42
C LEU A 109 -8.24 2.60 -19.88
N GLY A 110 -7.29 3.30 -20.52
CA GLY A 110 -7.44 3.77 -21.90
C GLY A 110 -8.27 5.04 -22.02
N TRP A 111 -8.37 5.84 -20.96
CA TRP A 111 -9.05 7.14 -20.96
C TRP A 111 -8.27 8.20 -21.75
N VAL A 112 -6.95 8.05 -21.81
CA VAL A 112 -6.09 8.88 -22.65
C VAL A 112 -5.59 8.08 -23.86
N PRO A 113 -5.63 8.68 -25.07
CA PRO A 113 -5.09 8.05 -26.25
C PRO A 113 -3.56 8.08 -26.19
N LEU A 114 -2.96 6.91 -26.35
CA LEU A 114 -1.53 6.79 -26.59
C LEU A 114 -1.28 6.79 -28.09
N GLN A 115 -0.07 7.17 -28.51
CA GLN A 115 0.42 6.79 -29.82
C GLN A 115 0.47 5.26 -29.95
N PRO A 116 0.40 4.71 -31.18
CA PRO A 116 0.60 3.29 -31.41
C PRO A 116 1.91 2.83 -30.74
N LEU A 117 1.80 1.85 -29.84
CA LEU A 117 2.98 1.25 -29.23
C LEU A 117 3.72 0.41 -30.30
N PRO A 118 5.05 0.28 -30.21
CA PRO A 118 5.79 -0.68 -31.04
C PRO A 118 5.15 -2.06 -30.99
N GLU A 119 5.21 -2.83 -32.09
CA GLU A 119 4.58 -4.16 -32.18
C GLU A 119 5.01 -5.13 -31.07
N SER A 120 6.25 -4.98 -30.57
CA SER A 120 6.81 -5.78 -29.47
C SER A 120 6.36 -5.32 -28.08
N LEU A 121 5.84 -4.10 -27.94
CA LEU A 121 5.53 -3.50 -26.64
C LEU A 121 4.02 -3.51 -26.37
N GLN A 122 3.63 -4.30 -25.38
CA GLN A 122 2.25 -4.41 -24.97
C GLN A 122 1.97 -3.43 -23.82
N LEU A 123 0.75 -2.87 -23.80
CA LEU A 123 0.34 -1.85 -22.83
C LEU A 123 0.60 -2.26 -21.36
N HIS A 124 0.48 -3.55 -21.04
CA HIS A 124 0.69 -4.03 -19.67
C HIS A 124 2.16 -4.17 -19.25
N LEU A 125 3.08 -4.06 -20.21
CA LEU A 125 4.52 -4.05 -20.01
C LEU A 125 5.09 -2.63 -19.91
N LEU A 126 4.25 -1.58 -20.01
CA LEU A 126 4.70 -0.21 -19.83
C LEU A 126 5.21 0.03 -18.40
N GLU A 127 6.51 0.35 -18.32
CA GLU A 127 7.18 0.77 -17.09
C GLU A 127 7.11 2.29 -16.87
N LEU A 128 7.11 3.04 -17.98
CA LEU A 128 6.98 4.49 -18.02
C LEU A 128 5.60 4.89 -18.59
N TYR A 129 5.09 5.99 -18.05
CA TYR A 129 3.83 6.61 -18.50
C TYR A 129 4.15 7.97 -19.13
N PRO A 130 3.26 8.49 -20.00
CA PRO A 130 3.44 9.81 -20.56
C PRO A 130 3.59 10.90 -19.50
N VAL A 131 4.19 12.02 -19.91
CA VAL A 131 4.35 13.20 -19.06
C VAL A 131 2.99 13.63 -18.49
N LEU A 132 2.92 13.80 -17.17
CA LEU A 132 1.67 14.05 -16.46
C LEU A 132 0.97 15.33 -16.93
N GLU A 133 1.74 16.34 -17.37
CA GLU A 133 1.19 17.59 -17.89
C GLU A 133 0.38 17.36 -19.18
N SER A 134 0.86 16.50 -20.09
CA SER A 134 0.12 16.16 -21.31
C SER A 134 -1.17 15.40 -20.99
N ILE A 135 -1.12 14.49 -20.00
CA ILE A 135 -2.32 13.82 -19.49
C ILE A 135 -3.30 14.84 -18.90
N GLN A 136 -2.80 15.82 -18.15
CA GLN A 136 -3.64 16.86 -17.57
C GLN A 136 -4.27 17.76 -18.62
N LYS A 137 -3.52 18.20 -19.64
CA LYS A 137 -4.03 18.96 -20.79
C LYS A 137 -5.15 18.20 -21.50
N TYR A 138 -5.02 16.89 -21.65
CA TYR A 138 -6.06 16.05 -22.26
C TYR A 138 -7.30 15.88 -21.37
N LEU A 139 -7.11 15.61 -20.08
CA LEU A 139 -8.23 15.33 -19.15
C LEU A 139 -9.01 16.60 -18.78
N TRP A 140 -8.34 17.75 -18.63
CA TRP A 140 -8.95 18.95 -18.07
C TRP A 140 -10.18 19.46 -18.85
N PRO A 141 -10.17 19.62 -20.19
CA PRO A 141 -11.34 20.06 -20.95
C PRO A 141 -12.55 19.11 -20.84
N ARG A 142 -12.30 17.83 -20.48
CA ARG A 142 -13.33 16.80 -20.31
C ARG A 142 -13.89 16.78 -18.89
N LEU A 143 -13.07 17.15 -17.90
CA LEU A 143 -13.43 17.14 -16.48
C LEU A 143 -13.93 18.50 -15.97
N CYS A 144 -13.54 19.62 -16.59
CA CYS A 144 -13.83 20.98 -16.11
C CYS A 144 -15.33 21.34 -16.08
N LYS A 145 -16.19 20.51 -16.69
CA LYS A 145 -17.65 20.63 -16.63
C LYS A 145 -18.26 20.06 -15.33
N LEU A 146 -17.49 19.31 -14.57
CA LEU A 146 -17.89 18.77 -13.28
C LEU A 146 -17.74 19.83 -12.18
N ASP A 147 -18.58 19.79 -11.17
CA ASP A 147 -18.48 20.67 -10.02
C ASP A 147 -17.25 20.34 -9.16
N GLN A 148 -16.82 21.31 -8.34
CA GLN A 148 -15.62 21.18 -7.51
C GLN A 148 -15.67 19.96 -6.57
N ARG A 149 -16.84 19.65 -6.00
CA ARG A 149 -16.98 18.51 -5.10
C ARG A 149 -16.82 17.19 -5.85
N THR A 150 -17.39 17.07 -7.04
CA THR A 150 -17.19 15.88 -7.87
C THR A 150 -15.73 15.73 -8.31
N LEU A 151 -15.05 16.82 -8.68
CA LEU A 151 -13.62 16.80 -9.03
C LEU A 151 -12.75 16.38 -7.84
N TYR A 152 -13.06 16.92 -6.67
CA TYR A 152 -12.46 16.52 -5.40
C TYR A 152 -12.65 15.03 -5.15
N GLU A 153 -13.89 14.56 -5.30
CA GLU A 153 -14.24 13.16 -5.09
C GLU A 153 -13.52 12.20 -6.04
N LEU A 154 -13.47 12.57 -7.31
CA LEU A 154 -12.77 11.81 -8.33
C LEU A 154 -11.27 11.73 -8.03
N HIS A 155 -10.63 12.86 -7.72
CA HIS A 155 -9.18 12.91 -7.47
C HIS A 155 -8.77 11.97 -6.33
N TYR A 156 -9.44 12.04 -5.17
CA TYR A 156 -9.08 11.15 -4.07
C TYR A 156 -9.41 9.69 -4.36
N ARG A 157 -10.53 9.40 -5.03
CA ARG A 157 -10.91 8.02 -5.36
C ARG A 157 -9.89 7.41 -6.30
N MET A 158 -9.35 8.17 -7.24
CA MET A 158 -8.28 7.71 -8.12
C MET A 158 -6.99 7.43 -7.35
N ILE A 159 -6.61 8.27 -6.37
CA ILE A 159 -5.44 7.98 -5.51
C ILE A 159 -5.66 6.69 -4.71
N THR A 160 -6.81 6.58 -4.04
CA THR A 160 -7.16 5.38 -3.26
C THR A 160 -7.17 4.13 -4.15
N PHE A 161 -7.79 4.22 -5.32
CA PHE A 161 -7.84 3.15 -6.29
C PHE A 161 -6.44 2.74 -6.79
N GLY A 162 -5.56 3.71 -7.02
CA GLY A 162 -4.18 3.48 -7.43
C GLY A 162 -3.32 2.79 -6.38
N LYS A 163 -3.59 3.05 -5.09
CA LYS A 163 -2.90 2.41 -3.96
C LYS A 163 -3.43 1.01 -3.64
N VAL A 164 -4.72 0.76 -3.87
CA VAL A 164 -5.39 -0.51 -3.50
C VAL A 164 -5.43 -1.52 -4.64
N PHE A 165 -5.84 -1.09 -5.83
CA PHE A 165 -6.10 -1.98 -6.96
C PHE A 165 -5.04 -1.81 -8.04
N CYS A 166 -4.89 -0.59 -8.56
CA CYS A 166 -4.07 -0.32 -9.74
C CYS A 166 -2.65 0.12 -9.36
N THR A 167 -1.96 -0.69 -8.55
CA THR A 167 -0.60 -0.38 -8.05
C THR A 167 0.41 -0.31 -9.19
N LYS A 168 1.52 0.44 -9.02
CA LYS A 168 2.57 0.60 -10.04
C LYS A 168 3.05 -0.77 -10.54
N SER A 169 3.49 -1.61 -9.61
CA SER A 169 3.90 -2.99 -9.86
C SER A 169 2.85 -3.97 -9.36
N LYS A 170 2.62 -5.05 -10.12
CA LYS A 170 1.71 -6.16 -9.81
C LYS A 170 0.32 -5.68 -9.35
N PRO A 171 -0.44 -4.95 -10.20
CA PRO A 171 -1.79 -4.50 -9.86
C PRO A 171 -2.71 -5.67 -9.51
N ASN A 172 -3.60 -5.45 -8.54
CA ASN A 172 -4.59 -6.43 -8.11
C ASN A 172 -5.79 -6.45 -9.09
N CYS A 173 -5.51 -6.77 -10.36
CA CYS A 173 -6.51 -6.73 -11.43
C CYS A 173 -7.69 -7.69 -11.20
N ASN A 174 -7.48 -8.79 -10.47
CA ASN A 174 -8.54 -9.75 -10.18
C ASN A 174 -9.61 -9.20 -9.23
N ALA A 175 -9.21 -8.38 -8.26
CA ALA A 175 -10.11 -7.68 -7.35
C ALA A 175 -10.54 -6.28 -7.85
N CYS A 176 -10.01 -5.86 -9.01
CA CYS A 176 -10.24 -4.51 -9.53
C CYS A 176 -11.67 -4.36 -10.05
N PRO A 177 -12.45 -3.37 -9.57
CA PRO A 177 -13.83 -3.17 -10.03
C PRO A 177 -13.90 -2.71 -11.50
N MET A 178 -12.83 -2.11 -12.03
CA MET A 178 -12.74 -1.65 -13.42
C MET A 178 -12.19 -2.72 -14.38
N ARG A 179 -12.03 -3.98 -13.93
CA ARG A 179 -11.40 -5.05 -14.71
C ARG A 179 -12.02 -5.26 -16.10
N GLY A 180 -13.36 -5.16 -16.19
CA GLY A 180 -14.11 -5.43 -17.42
C GLY A 180 -13.82 -4.43 -18.56
N GLU A 181 -13.46 -3.19 -18.22
CA GLU A 181 -13.23 -2.09 -19.17
C GLU A 181 -11.75 -1.69 -19.27
N CYS A 182 -10.87 -2.37 -18.55
CA CYS A 182 -9.47 -1.99 -18.41
C CYS A 182 -8.62 -2.51 -19.59
N ARG A 183 -8.11 -1.59 -20.42
CA ARG A 183 -7.21 -1.93 -21.54
C ARG A 183 -5.93 -2.63 -21.10
N HIS A 184 -5.34 -2.23 -19.97
CA HIS A 184 -4.16 -2.88 -19.39
C HIS A 184 -4.44 -4.35 -19.04
N PHE A 185 -5.58 -4.63 -18.38
CA PHE A 185 -5.95 -6.01 -18.05
C PHE A 185 -6.25 -6.82 -19.31
N ALA A 186 -6.96 -6.24 -20.28
CA ALA A 186 -7.24 -6.90 -21.55
C ALA A 186 -5.95 -7.29 -22.30
N SER A 187 -4.97 -6.37 -22.33
CA SER A 187 -3.65 -6.64 -22.90
C SER A 187 -2.92 -7.77 -22.17
N ALA A 188 -2.85 -7.74 -20.83
CA ALA A 188 -2.20 -8.79 -20.04
C ALA A 188 -2.88 -10.16 -20.21
N PHE A 189 -4.22 -10.17 -20.25
CA PHE A 189 -5.01 -11.38 -20.42
C PHE A 189 -4.85 -11.99 -21.83
N ALA A 190 -4.80 -11.16 -22.88
CA ALA A 190 -4.56 -11.61 -24.24
C ALA A 190 -3.17 -12.26 -24.37
N SER A 191 -2.14 -11.63 -23.80
CA SER A 191 -0.77 -12.16 -23.85
C SER A 191 -0.61 -13.45 -23.06
N ALA A 192 -1.26 -13.56 -21.90
CA ALA A 192 -1.28 -14.79 -21.11
C ALA A 192 -2.01 -15.95 -21.82
N ARG A 193 -2.99 -15.66 -22.68
CA ARG A 193 -3.68 -16.67 -23.51
C ARG A 193 -2.86 -17.14 -24.71
N LEU A 194 -2.05 -16.25 -25.28
CA LEU A 194 -1.17 -16.56 -26.41
C LEU A 194 0.12 -17.26 -25.97
N ALA A 195 0.51 -17.09 -24.70
CA ALA A 195 1.53 -17.92 -24.09
C ALA A 195 1.07 -19.39 -24.13
N LEU A 196 1.87 -20.25 -24.77
CA LEU A 196 1.60 -21.69 -24.80
C LEU A 196 1.36 -22.18 -23.36
N PRO A 197 0.34 -23.03 -23.12
CA PRO A 197 0.17 -23.62 -21.81
C PRO A 197 1.47 -24.34 -21.46
N GLY A 198 2.15 -23.88 -20.41
CA GLY A 198 3.19 -24.68 -19.77
C GLY A 198 2.61 -26.05 -19.42
N PRO A 199 3.42 -27.13 -19.38
CA PRO A 199 2.92 -28.49 -19.16
C PRO A 199 1.95 -28.51 -17.97
N GLY A 200 0.71 -28.85 -18.26
CA GLY A 200 -0.46 -28.35 -17.51
C GLY A 200 -0.49 -28.74 -16.03
N GLN A 201 -0.75 -27.74 -15.18
CA GLN A 201 -1.48 -27.99 -13.94
C GLN A 201 -2.93 -28.31 -14.32
N LYS A 202 -3.35 -29.55 -14.07
CA LYS A 202 -4.75 -29.97 -14.24
C LYS A 202 -5.64 -29.17 -13.29
N SER A 203 -6.30 -28.15 -13.81
CA SER A 203 -7.37 -27.44 -13.12
C SER A 203 -8.57 -28.36 -12.96
N ILE A 204 -9.02 -28.51 -11.72
CA ILE A 204 -10.32 -29.08 -11.37
C ILE A 204 -11.38 -28.17 -11.99
N VAL A 205 -12.08 -28.68 -13.01
CA VAL A 205 -13.29 -28.06 -13.56
C VAL A 205 -14.43 -28.42 -12.60
N SER A 206 -14.97 -27.44 -11.89
CA SER A 206 -16.29 -27.55 -11.27
C SER A 206 -17.31 -26.92 -12.21
N SER A 207 -17.95 -27.75 -13.02
CA SER A 207 -19.07 -27.37 -13.87
C SER A 207 -20.36 -27.44 -13.04
N THR A 208 -20.86 -26.29 -12.59
CA THR A 208 -22.23 -26.16 -12.10
C THR A 208 -23.12 -25.60 -13.21
N SER A 209 -23.86 -26.48 -13.88
CA SER A 209 -25.02 -26.12 -14.69
C SER A 209 -26.26 -26.75 -14.07
N SER A 210 -27.28 -25.90 -13.89
CA SER A 210 -28.55 -26.10 -13.21
C SER A 210 -29.40 -27.29 -13.71
N PRO A 211 -30.31 -27.84 -12.88
CA PRO A 211 -31.07 -29.03 -13.22
C PRO A 211 -32.41 -28.68 -13.91
N VAL A 212 -32.76 -29.40 -14.97
CA VAL A 212 -34.16 -29.60 -15.38
C VAL A 212 -34.34 -31.08 -15.76
N ALA A 213 -35.44 -31.63 -15.26
CA ALA A 213 -35.87 -33.02 -15.29
C ALA A 213 -36.13 -33.58 -16.70
N GLU A 214 -35.95 -34.90 -16.89
CA GLU A 214 -37.08 -35.85 -17.04
C GLU A 214 -36.63 -37.32 -17.27
N LYS A 215 -37.24 -38.20 -16.46
CA LYS A 215 -37.80 -39.54 -16.72
C LYS A 215 -37.00 -40.62 -17.49
N ASN A 216 -36.65 -41.62 -16.67
CA ASN A 216 -36.96 -43.06 -16.79
C ASN A 216 -36.11 -44.04 -17.64
N PRO A 217 -36.05 -45.32 -17.22
CA PRO A 217 -34.86 -46.17 -17.31
C PRO A 217 -35.09 -47.52 -18.04
N ALA A 218 -34.08 -48.41 -17.90
CA ALA A 218 -34.03 -49.86 -18.18
C ALA A 218 -33.41 -50.21 -19.55
N VAL A 219 -32.52 -51.20 -19.72
CA VAL A 219 -32.52 -52.60 -19.23
C VAL A 219 -31.14 -53.24 -19.53
N VAL A 220 -30.63 -54.06 -18.59
CA VAL A 220 -29.86 -55.34 -18.71
C VAL A 220 -28.48 -55.32 -19.44
N GLY A 221 -27.41 -55.97 -18.97
CA GLY A 221 -27.32 -57.11 -18.06
C GLY A 221 -25.90 -57.45 -17.56
N ASN A 222 -25.92 -58.51 -16.75
CA ASN A 222 -24.97 -59.09 -15.83
C ASN A 222 -23.67 -59.72 -16.42
N ILE A 223 -22.60 -59.71 -15.59
CA ILE A 223 -21.70 -60.86 -15.24
C ILE A 223 -20.73 -61.35 -16.36
N MET A 224 -19.43 -61.63 -16.19
CA MET A 224 -18.49 -61.78 -15.05
C MET A 224 -17.02 -61.68 -15.55
N SER A 225 -16.14 -61.26 -14.63
CA SER A 225 -14.82 -61.82 -14.27
C SER A 225 -13.55 -61.72 -15.15
N LEU A 226 -12.49 -61.28 -14.43
CA LEU A 226 -11.06 -61.25 -14.72
C LEU A 226 -10.38 -62.65 -14.72
N PRO A 227 -9.24 -62.81 -15.41
CA PRO A 227 -8.26 -63.87 -15.13
C PRO A 227 -7.06 -63.40 -14.25
N PRO A 228 -6.30 -64.33 -13.63
CA PRO A 228 -5.39 -64.09 -12.51
C PRO A 228 -3.89 -64.06 -12.88
N PRO A 229 -2.97 -63.78 -11.91
CA PRO A 229 -1.54 -63.57 -12.13
C PRO A 229 -0.64 -64.74 -11.68
N GLU A 230 0.53 -64.90 -12.30
CA GLU A 230 1.69 -65.74 -11.87
C GLU A 230 2.96 -65.18 -12.56
N ASN A 231 4.22 -65.28 -12.10
CA ASN A 231 4.94 -65.64 -10.88
C ASN A 231 6.40 -65.10 -11.03
N TYR A 232 7.08 -64.80 -9.92
CA TYR A 232 8.47 -64.27 -9.78
C TYR A 232 9.57 -65.32 -10.14
N PRO A 233 10.87 -64.99 -10.44
CA PRO A 233 11.86 -64.61 -9.41
C PRO A 233 13.14 -63.78 -9.75
N LEU A 234 13.66 -63.18 -8.66
CA LEU A 234 15.01 -62.72 -8.24
C LEU A 234 16.32 -63.00 -9.04
N GLN A 235 17.21 -61.98 -9.08
CA GLN A 235 18.70 -62.06 -8.87
C GLN A 235 19.30 -60.62 -8.73
N LYS A 236 19.80 -60.18 -7.56
CA LYS A 236 21.13 -60.27 -6.91
C LYS A 236 22.25 -59.27 -7.35
N VAL A 237 22.72 -58.52 -6.34
CA VAL A 237 24.11 -58.05 -6.03
C VAL A 237 24.65 -56.88 -6.90
N GLY A 238 25.32 -55.84 -6.38
CA GLY A 238 26.04 -55.71 -5.11
C GLY A 238 26.36 -54.26 -4.69
N ALA A 239 27.02 -54.19 -3.54
CA ALA A 239 27.35 -53.00 -2.76
C ALA A 239 28.60 -52.28 -3.27
N TYR A 240 28.65 -50.95 -3.18
CA TYR A 240 29.87 -50.19 -2.89
C TYR A 240 29.55 -48.90 -2.11
N ARG A 241 30.32 -48.69 -1.04
CA ARG A 241 30.46 -47.44 -0.27
C ARG A 241 31.13 -46.36 -1.12
N SER A 242 30.82 -45.08 -0.89
CA SER A 242 31.80 -44.00 -0.59
C SER A 242 31.09 -42.64 -0.43
N GLU A 243 31.67 -41.81 0.44
CA GLU A 243 31.14 -40.59 1.06
C GLU A 243 31.03 -39.38 0.11
N PRO A 244 30.19 -38.36 0.41
CA PRO A 244 30.11 -37.14 -0.38
C PRO A 244 31.24 -36.17 -0.04
N ILE A 245 31.90 -35.69 -1.09
CA ILE A 245 32.92 -34.63 -1.08
C ILE A 245 32.22 -33.29 -0.84
N ILE A 246 32.68 -32.54 0.17
CA ILE A 246 32.29 -31.15 0.42
C ILE A 246 33.26 -30.27 -0.34
N GLU A 247 32.79 -29.58 -1.38
CA GLU A 247 33.47 -28.41 -1.94
C GLU A 247 32.69 -27.15 -1.54
N GLU A 248 33.36 -26.28 -0.81
CA GLU A 248 32.87 -25.00 -0.31
C GLU A 248 33.26 -23.91 -1.34
N PRO A 249 32.31 -23.23 -2.00
CA PRO A 249 32.65 -22.14 -2.91
C PRO A 249 33.05 -20.86 -2.15
N VAL A 250 34.07 -20.20 -2.69
CA VAL A 250 34.69 -18.97 -2.20
C VAL A 250 33.69 -17.80 -2.23
N SER A 251 33.69 -16.99 -1.17
CA SER A 251 32.88 -15.78 -1.03
C SER A 251 33.20 -14.74 -2.12
N PRO A 252 32.21 -14.14 -2.80
CA PRO A 252 32.48 -13.04 -3.74
C PRO A 252 32.72 -11.72 -2.99
N GLU A 253 33.72 -10.98 -3.45
CA GLU A 253 34.11 -9.64 -3.02
C GLU A 253 33.05 -8.57 -3.35
N GLN A 254 32.95 -7.55 -2.50
CA GLN A 254 32.04 -6.41 -2.64
C GLN A 254 32.48 -5.44 -3.74
N GLU A 255 31.69 -5.34 -4.81
CA GLU A 255 31.72 -4.19 -5.70
C GLU A 255 30.62 -3.19 -5.31
N PHE A 256 31.05 -2.02 -4.84
CA PHE A 256 30.19 -0.86 -4.62
C PHE A 256 29.86 -0.22 -5.97
N THR A 257 28.64 -0.43 -6.47
CA THR A 257 28.05 0.43 -7.51
C THR A 257 27.05 1.38 -6.86
N ASN A 258 27.46 2.64 -6.72
CA ASN A 258 26.59 3.75 -6.37
C ASN A 258 25.55 3.97 -7.48
N LEU A 259 24.36 3.37 -7.34
CA LEU A 259 23.21 3.77 -8.15
C LEU A 259 22.60 5.04 -7.53
N SER A 260 22.99 6.18 -8.09
CA SER A 260 22.35 7.46 -7.86
C SER A 260 20.91 7.41 -8.35
N HIS A 261 19.95 7.43 -7.43
CA HIS A 261 18.57 7.82 -7.73
C HIS A 261 18.54 9.33 -7.97
N SER A 262 18.94 9.74 -9.16
CA SER A 262 18.61 11.04 -9.77
C SER A 262 17.62 10.79 -10.91
N GLU A 263 16.91 11.83 -11.33
CA GLU A 263 15.91 11.88 -12.43
C GLU A 263 14.49 11.56 -11.93
N ILE A 264 13.48 12.45 -12.01
CA ILE A 264 13.05 13.27 -13.14
C ILE A 264 12.49 14.61 -12.62
N GLU A 265 13.29 15.66 -12.64
CA GLU A 265 12.91 17.08 -12.66
C GLU A 265 14.09 17.75 -13.36
N ASP A 266 13.98 17.97 -14.68
CA ASP A 266 14.75 18.96 -15.47
C ASP A 266 14.88 18.47 -16.93
N LEU A 267 13.87 18.74 -17.75
CA LEU A 267 14.05 19.04 -19.17
C LEU A 267 12.87 19.93 -19.60
N LEU A 268 13.04 21.23 -19.42
CA LEU A 268 12.25 22.27 -20.08
C LEU A 268 12.80 22.43 -21.50
N ASN A 269 11.95 22.29 -22.51
CA ASN A 269 12.10 23.01 -23.77
C ASN A 269 10.70 23.42 -24.23
N GLU A 270 10.54 24.71 -24.48
CA GLU A 270 9.35 25.29 -25.07
C GLU A 270 9.31 24.94 -26.56
N GLU A 271 8.26 24.26 -27.00
CA GLU A 271 7.88 24.25 -28.41
C GLU A 271 6.42 24.67 -28.52
N GLU A 272 6.25 25.80 -29.20
CA GLU A 272 5.02 26.47 -29.59
C GLU A 272 4.37 25.68 -30.73
N TYR A 273 3.13 25.21 -30.56
CA TYR A 273 2.37 24.56 -31.63
C TYR A 273 0.90 25.02 -31.65
N ASP A 274 0.48 25.29 -32.89
CA ASP A 274 -0.79 25.83 -33.39
C ASP A 274 -2.02 25.00 -32.94
N ASP A 275 -3.10 25.70 -32.55
CA ASP A 275 -4.38 25.14 -32.13
C ASP A 275 -5.24 24.75 -33.36
N ASP A 276 -5.31 23.46 -33.70
CA ASP A 276 -6.36 22.91 -34.58
C ASP A 276 -7.39 22.13 -33.70
N PRO A 277 -8.64 22.60 -33.56
CA PRO A 277 -9.60 22.07 -32.58
C PRO A 277 -10.19 20.69 -32.91
N ASP A 278 -9.90 20.10 -34.07
CA ASP A 278 -10.49 18.82 -34.51
C ASP A 278 -9.53 17.61 -34.52
N ASP A 279 -8.26 17.77 -34.11
CA ASP A 279 -7.31 16.64 -34.02
C ASP A 279 -7.19 16.06 -32.60
N ILE A 280 -7.32 14.74 -32.46
CA ILE A 280 -7.16 14.06 -31.17
C ILE A 280 -5.65 13.98 -30.89
N THR A 281 -5.12 14.94 -30.14
CA THR A 281 -3.71 14.94 -29.71
C THR A 281 -3.34 13.62 -29.04
N HIS A 282 -2.55 12.78 -29.72
CA HIS A 282 -2.00 11.57 -29.14
C HIS A 282 -0.88 11.92 -28.17
N ILE A 283 -0.92 11.35 -26.96
CA ILE A 283 0.10 11.66 -25.95
C ILE A 283 1.36 10.81 -26.19
N ASN A 284 2.49 11.48 -26.40
CA ASN A 284 3.78 10.86 -26.66
C ASN A 284 4.38 10.21 -25.39
N ILE A 285 5.03 9.06 -25.56
CA ILE A 285 5.88 8.42 -24.55
C ILE A 285 7.32 8.67 -25.02
N SER A 286 8.17 9.27 -24.19
CA SER A 286 9.59 9.52 -24.58
C SER A 286 10.27 8.19 -24.96
N MET A 287 10.49 8.01 -26.26
CA MET A 287 10.94 6.74 -26.85
C MET A 287 12.42 6.45 -26.60
N GLU A 288 13.24 7.50 -26.40
CA GLU A 288 14.69 7.39 -26.20
C GLU A 288 15.01 6.69 -24.86
N GLN A 289 14.38 7.13 -23.76
CA GLN A 289 14.57 6.53 -22.42
C GLN A 289 14.06 5.09 -22.31
N LEU A 290 13.05 4.73 -23.12
CA LEU A 290 12.47 3.39 -23.13
C LEU A 290 13.39 2.37 -23.82
N THR A 291 14.13 2.81 -24.84
CA THR A 291 14.97 1.92 -25.66
C THR A 291 16.22 1.48 -24.88
N ASP A 292 16.82 2.39 -24.12
CA ASP A 292 18.00 2.12 -23.28
C ASP A 292 17.68 1.14 -22.14
N THR A 293 16.53 1.30 -21.50
CA THR A 293 16.09 0.44 -20.38
C THR A 293 15.75 -0.99 -20.85
N LEU A 294 15.21 -1.12 -22.08
CA LEU A 294 14.87 -2.43 -22.66
C LEU A 294 16.12 -3.22 -23.09
N GLN A 295 17.17 -2.56 -23.58
CA GLN A 295 18.43 -3.22 -23.92
C GLN A 295 19.13 -3.82 -22.69
N ASP A 296 19.20 -3.06 -21.59
CA ASP A 296 19.80 -3.52 -20.32
C ASP A 296 19.07 -4.73 -19.70
N HIS A 297 17.74 -4.78 -19.86
CA HIS A 297 16.94 -5.87 -19.29
C HIS A 297 16.98 -7.15 -20.14
N MET A 298 17.31 -7.04 -21.45
CA MET A 298 17.45 -8.19 -22.35
C MET A 298 18.83 -8.88 -22.22
N GLN A 299 19.87 -8.17 -21.81
CA GLN A 299 21.22 -8.73 -21.63
C GLN A 299 21.43 -9.48 -20.31
N ASN A 300 20.61 -9.22 -19.28
CA ASN A 300 20.80 -9.78 -17.94
C ASN A 300 20.02 -11.08 -17.64
N ASN A 301 19.29 -11.66 -18.60
CA ASN A 301 18.42 -12.83 -18.36
C ASN A 301 18.58 -13.97 -19.38
N MET A 302 19.82 -14.42 -19.60
CA MET A 302 20.05 -15.76 -20.12
C MET A 302 21.09 -16.47 -19.25
N ASP A 303 20.64 -17.32 -18.33
CA ASP A 303 21.29 -18.62 -18.12
C ASP A 303 20.46 -19.63 -17.29
N LEU A 304 20.49 -20.86 -17.83
CA LEU A 304 20.37 -22.19 -17.24
C LEU A 304 19.01 -22.78 -16.78
N LYS A 305 18.69 -23.91 -17.44
CA LYS A 305 17.75 -24.99 -17.07
C LYS A 305 18.47 -26.04 -16.20
N ASP A 306 17.75 -26.66 -15.25
CA ASP A 306 17.35 -28.10 -15.18
C ASP A 306 17.23 -28.63 -13.73
N GLY A 307 16.29 -29.55 -13.47
CA GLY A 307 16.39 -30.55 -12.37
C GLY A 307 15.57 -30.45 -11.05
N ASP A 308 14.27 -30.81 -11.13
CA ASP A 308 13.39 -31.61 -10.23
C ASP A 308 13.47 -31.59 -8.66
N LEU A 309 12.31 -31.42 -8.00
CA LEU A 309 12.04 -31.98 -6.67
C LEU A 309 10.53 -32.17 -6.41
N SER A 310 10.16 -33.41 -6.07
CA SER A 310 8.82 -33.84 -5.66
C SER A 310 8.78 -34.15 -4.16
N LYS A 311 7.76 -33.66 -3.43
CA LYS A 311 6.88 -34.47 -2.56
C LYS A 311 5.76 -33.65 -1.86
N ALA A 312 4.57 -34.26 -1.91
CA ALA A 312 3.25 -34.04 -1.30
C ALA A 312 3.22 -34.08 0.25
N LEU A 313 2.16 -33.85 1.06
CA LEU A 313 0.77 -33.32 1.04
C LEU A 313 0.29 -33.27 2.54
N VAL A 314 -0.55 -32.28 2.90
CA VAL A 314 -1.74 -32.28 3.81
C VAL A 314 -1.64 -32.57 5.33
N ALA A 315 -2.18 -31.66 6.17
CA ALA A 315 -3.36 -31.87 7.07
C ALA A 315 -3.73 -30.59 7.89
N LEU A 316 -4.98 -30.51 8.35
CA LEU A 316 -5.75 -29.31 8.75
C LEU A 316 -5.86 -29.05 10.29
N ASN A 317 -5.82 -27.75 10.68
CA ASN A 317 -6.52 -26.98 11.77
C ASN A 317 -6.45 -27.47 13.26
N PRO A 318 -6.88 -26.71 14.32
CA PRO A 318 -7.43 -25.33 14.48
C PRO A 318 -7.02 -24.54 15.79
N ALA A 319 -6.75 -23.22 15.76
CA ALA A 319 -6.93 -22.27 16.89
C ALA A 319 -6.38 -20.88 16.50
N ALA A 320 -7.15 -19.95 15.94
CA ALA A 320 -8.23 -19.19 16.60
C ALA A 320 -7.78 -18.35 17.80
N THR A 321 -6.68 -17.62 17.66
CA THR A 321 -6.45 -16.33 18.36
C THR A 321 -5.57 -15.33 17.57
N SER A 322 -4.94 -15.76 16.48
CA SER A 322 -4.38 -14.94 15.41
C SER A 322 -4.61 -15.69 14.10
N LEU A 323 -5.11 -15.08 13.03
CA LEU A 323 -5.17 -15.71 11.71
C LEU A 323 -3.82 -15.43 11.00
N PRO A 324 -2.93 -16.43 10.82
CA PRO A 324 -1.76 -16.23 9.97
C PRO A 324 -2.25 -16.22 8.52
N THR A 325 -2.27 -15.05 7.90
CA THR A 325 -2.45 -14.97 6.43
C THR A 325 -1.27 -15.66 5.73
N PRO A 326 -1.45 -16.16 4.49
CA PRO A 326 -0.42 -16.90 3.76
C PRO A 326 0.90 -16.15 3.80
N LYS A 327 1.99 -16.82 4.16
CA LYS A 327 3.34 -16.23 4.15
C LYS A 327 3.56 -15.61 2.77
N LEU A 328 3.52 -14.28 2.71
CA LEU A 328 3.97 -13.55 1.54
C LEU A 328 5.44 -13.94 1.35
N LYS A 329 5.85 -14.19 0.09
CA LYS A 329 7.21 -14.63 -0.27
C LYS A 329 8.34 -13.67 0.20
N ASP A 330 8.00 -12.59 0.90
CA ASP A 330 8.89 -11.50 1.27
C ASP A 330 8.58 -11.09 2.73
N VAL A 331 9.42 -11.54 3.66
CA VAL A 331 9.27 -11.34 5.12
C VAL A 331 9.39 -9.86 5.51
N SER A 332 10.01 -9.04 4.66
CA SER A 332 10.14 -7.58 4.84
C SER A 332 8.85 -6.79 4.55
N ARG A 333 7.78 -7.46 4.10
CA ARG A 333 6.54 -6.85 3.58
C ARG A 333 5.27 -7.48 4.18
N LEU A 334 5.36 -7.94 5.41
CA LEU A 334 4.27 -8.58 6.13
C LEU A 334 3.18 -7.56 6.47
N ARG A 335 1.93 -7.95 6.19
CA ARG A 335 0.74 -7.34 6.78
C ARG A 335 0.37 -8.16 8.00
N THR A 336 -0.02 -7.50 9.08
CA THR A 336 -0.72 -8.16 10.18
C THR A 336 -2.12 -7.57 10.33
N GLU A 337 -3.07 -8.42 10.69
CA GLU A 337 -4.43 -8.03 11.03
C GLU A 337 -4.62 -8.23 12.52
N HIS A 338 -5.01 -7.18 13.23
CA HIS A 338 -5.28 -7.22 14.66
C HIS A 338 -6.72 -6.82 14.93
N GLN A 339 -7.35 -7.50 15.90
CA GLN A 339 -8.63 -7.07 16.46
C GLN A 339 -8.33 -6.12 17.61
N VAL A 340 -8.74 -4.87 17.46
CA VAL A 340 -8.55 -3.81 18.47
C VAL A 340 -9.89 -3.40 19.06
N TYR A 341 -9.87 -2.78 20.23
CA TYR A 341 -11.07 -2.31 20.91
C TYR A 341 -11.30 -0.82 20.63
N GLU A 342 -12.53 -0.45 20.28
CA GLU A 342 -12.95 0.95 20.20
C GLU A 342 -13.12 1.51 21.62
N LEU A 343 -12.37 2.56 21.93
CA LEU A 343 -12.44 3.25 23.23
C LEU A 343 -13.39 4.45 23.12
N PRO A 344 -14.49 4.49 23.91
CA PRO A 344 -15.33 5.68 23.98
C PRO A 344 -14.60 6.84 24.66
N ASP A 345 -14.97 8.08 24.35
CA ASP A 345 -14.30 9.30 24.85
C ASP A 345 -14.25 9.39 26.38
N SER A 346 -15.24 8.81 27.06
CA SER A 346 -15.32 8.77 28.52
C SER A 346 -14.57 7.57 29.13
N HIS A 347 -13.81 6.82 28.35
CA HIS A 347 -13.11 5.62 28.83
C HIS A 347 -11.96 6.01 29.77
N PRO A 348 -11.78 5.34 30.92
CA PRO A 348 -10.73 5.67 31.89
C PRO A 348 -9.31 5.65 31.32
N LEU A 349 -9.04 4.80 30.32
CA LEU A 349 -7.73 4.76 29.64
C LEU A 349 -7.37 6.03 28.87
N LEU A 350 -8.35 6.89 28.60
CA LEU A 350 -8.13 8.16 27.91
C LEU A 350 -7.96 9.34 28.88
N GLU A 351 -7.93 9.07 30.20
CA GLU A 351 -7.68 10.11 31.19
C GLU A 351 -6.24 10.66 31.04
N GLY A 352 -6.13 11.96 30.74
CA GLY A 352 -4.86 12.61 30.47
C GLY A 352 -4.35 12.49 29.03
N VAL A 353 -5.08 11.81 28.15
CA VAL A 353 -4.83 11.81 26.70
C VAL A 353 -5.49 13.03 26.07
N ASP A 354 -4.92 13.53 24.97
CA ASP A 354 -5.53 14.62 24.18
C ASP A 354 -6.98 14.25 23.81
N ARG A 355 -7.89 15.23 23.87
CA ARG A 355 -9.29 14.99 23.49
C ARG A 355 -9.39 14.81 21.99
N LEU A 356 -10.34 13.99 21.54
CA LEU A 356 -10.67 13.87 20.12
C LEU A 356 -10.99 15.23 19.52
N GLU A 357 -10.50 15.44 18.31
CA GLU A 357 -10.89 16.60 17.52
C GLU A 357 -12.39 16.51 17.17
N PRO A 358 -13.19 17.59 17.32
CA PRO A 358 -14.65 17.53 17.19
C PRO A 358 -15.19 16.96 15.86
N ASP A 359 -14.40 17.09 14.79
CA ASP A 359 -14.75 16.61 13.44
C ASP A 359 -14.09 15.26 13.08
N ASP A 360 -13.39 14.62 14.01
CA ASP A 360 -12.76 13.32 13.76
C ASP A 360 -13.78 12.18 13.88
N PRO A 361 -14.08 11.43 12.81
CA PRO A 361 -15.06 10.35 12.87
C PRO A 361 -14.53 9.09 13.53
N SER A 362 -13.21 8.97 13.73
CA SER A 362 -12.55 7.76 14.23
C SER A 362 -12.34 7.85 15.75
N PRO A 363 -12.69 6.82 16.53
CA PRO A 363 -12.43 6.78 17.96
C PRO A 363 -10.96 6.42 18.23
N TYR A 364 -10.48 6.67 19.45
CA TYR A 364 -9.28 6.01 19.95
C TYR A 364 -9.46 4.49 19.94
N LEU A 365 -8.40 3.75 19.64
CA LEU A 365 -8.42 2.30 19.65
C LEU A 365 -7.38 1.75 20.63
N LEU A 366 -7.59 0.53 21.12
CA LEU A 366 -6.64 -0.20 21.94
C LEU A 366 -6.22 -1.50 21.25
N ALA A 367 -4.94 -1.59 20.89
CA ALA A 367 -4.32 -2.81 20.40
C ALA A 367 -3.74 -3.61 21.56
N ILE A 368 -4.20 -4.86 21.74
CA ILE A 368 -3.71 -5.74 22.80
C ILE A 368 -2.48 -6.51 22.34
N TRP A 369 -1.50 -6.61 23.23
CA TRP A 369 -0.27 -7.35 23.02
C TRP A 369 -0.45 -8.82 23.32
N THR A 370 0.28 -9.66 22.59
CA THR A 370 0.36 -11.08 22.88
C THR A 370 1.13 -11.28 24.20
N PRO A 371 0.72 -12.21 25.07
CA PRO A 371 1.47 -12.51 26.29
C PRO A 371 2.94 -12.86 26.00
N GLY A 372 3.88 -12.18 26.66
CA GLY A 372 5.31 -12.33 26.41
C GLY A 372 5.87 -11.52 25.23
N GLU A 373 5.02 -10.76 24.53
CA GLU A 373 5.46 -9.84 23.47
C GLU A 373 6.22 -8.64 24.06
N THR A 374 7.24 -8.20 23.33
CA THR A 374 8.11 -7.05 23.64
C THR A 374 8.14 -6.10 22.44
N ALA A 375 8.50 -4.83 22.64
CA ALA A 375 8.55 -3.84 21.55
C ALA A 375 9.48 -4.22 20.40
N ASN A 376 10.46 -5.09 20.66
CA ASN A 376 11.41 -5.59 19.67
C ASN A 376 11.06 -6.99 19.14
N SER A 377 9.88 -7.52 19.49
CA SER A 377 9.45 -8.85 19.05
C SER A 377 9.02 -8.81 17.58
N PHE A 378 9.79 -9.49 16.72
CA PHE A 378 9.47 -9.68 15.29
C PHE A 378 8.78 -11.03 15.02
N GLN A 379 8.77 -11.93 16.02
CA GLN A 379 8.10 -13.22 15.99
C GLN A 379 7.18 -13.36 17.21
N PRO A 380 6.08 -14.12 17.09
CA PRO A 380 5.23 -14.46 18.21
C PRO A 380 6.06 -15.10 19.34
N PRO A 381 5.81 -14.74 20.61
CA PRO A 381 6.52 -15.34 21.73
C PRO A 381 6.30 -16.85 21.78
N GLU A 382 7.37 -17.61 21.99
CA GLU A 382 7.31 -19.06 22.13
C GLU A 382 7.31 -19.49 23.61
N SER A 383 6.85 -20.71 23.85
CA SER A 383 6.91 -21.35 25.16
C SER A 383 8.31 -21.95 25.38
N SER A 384 9.26 -21.12 25.81
CA SER A 384 10.66 -21.48 26.07
C SER A 384 10.89 -22.26 27.37
N CYS A 385 9.91 -22.29 28.29
CA CYS A 385 10.06 -22.97 29.58
C CYS A 385 9.70 -24.46 29.50
N GLY A 386 10.57 -25.33 30.03
CA GLY A 386 10.32 -26.78 30.14
C GLY A 386 9.34 -27.17 31.27
N SER A 387 8.83 -26.21 32.04
CA SER A 387 7.94 -26.46 33.18
C SER A 387 6.51 -26.77 32.70
N LYS A 388 6.22 -28.05 32.47
CA LYS A 388 4.85 -28.54 32.27
C LYS A 388 4.12 -28.85 33.58
N GLU A 389 4.81 -28.87 34.71
CA GLU A 389 4.23 -29.26 36.00
C GLU A 389 4.80 -28.38 37.14
N GLY A 390 3.91 -27.75 37.91
CA GLY A 390 4.26 -27.03 39.15
C GLY A 390 3.92 -25.54 39.10
N ASN A 391 3.36 -25.03 40.20
CA ASN A 391 2.82 -23.67 40.40
C ASN A 391 3.86 -22.53 40.30
N THR A 392 5.06 -22.80 39.78
CA THR A 392 6.23 -21.92 39.77
C THR A 392 6.46 -21.39 38.36
N LEU A 393 6.16 -20.11 38.14
CA LEU A 393 6.32 -19.44 36.85
C LEU A 393 7.80 -19.10 36.60
N CYS A 394 8.30 -19.30 35.38
CA CYS A 394 9.68 -18.95 35.04
C CYS A 394 9.90 -17.43 35.10
N SER A 395 11.10 -16.94 35.41
CA SER A 395 11.40 -15.49 35.45
C SER A 395 11.57 -14.85 34.08
N GLU A 396 11.41 -15.62 33.00
CA GLU A 396 11.59 -15.13 31.64
C GLU A 396 10.44 -14.19 31.24
N LYS A 397 10.79 -13.02 30.70
CA LYS A 397 9.84 -11.98 30.31
C LYS A 397 9.15 -12.26 28.97
N THR A 398 9.77 -13.07 28.13
CA THR A 398 9.32 -13.41 26.77
C THR A 398 8.55 -14.73 26.69
N CYS A 399 8.49 -15.52 27.77
CA CYS A 399 7.83 -16.81 27.74
C CYS A 399 6.31 -16.67 27.59
N PHE A 400 5.73 -17.18 26.50
CA PHE A 400 4.30 -17.08 26.23
C PHE A 400 3.45 -17.72 27.34
N THR A 401 3.70 -18.99 27.67
CA THR A 401 2.87 -19.74 28.64
C THR A 401 2.87 -19.09 30.02
N CYS A 402 4.04 -18.70 30.52
CA CYS A 402 4.14 -18.11 31.84
C CYS A 402 3.48 -16.72 31.90
N ASN A 403 3.62 -15.90 30.86
CA ASN A 403 2.95 -14.60 30.81
C ASN A 403 1.44 -14.74 30.64
N SER A 404 0.95 -15.71 29.86
CA SER A 404 -0.49 -15.99 29.77
C SER A 404 -1.09 -16.29 31.14
N ILE A 405 -0.42 -17.11 31.96
CA ILE A 405 -0.87 -17.41 33.33
C ILE A 405 -0.76 -16.18 34.24
N ARG A 406 0.29 -15.38 34.11
CA ARG A 406 0.45 -14.13 34.89
C ARG A 406 -0.69 -13.16 34.61
N GLU A 407 -0.93 -12.89 33.33
CA GLU A 407 -1.99 -12.00 32.87
C GLU A 407 -3.35 -12.53 33.31
N GLU A 408 -3.61 -13.84 33.20
CA GLU A 408 -4.85 -14.46 33.68
C GLU A 408 -5.03 -14.29 35.19
N LYS A 409 -4.01 -14.57 36.00
CA LYS A 409 -4.07 -14.40 37.45
C LYS A 409 -4.25 -12.95 37.88
N SER A 410 -3.67 -12.00 37.16
CA SER A 410 -3.80 -10.56 37.45
C SER A 410 -5.07 -9.93 36.88
N GLN A 411 -5.78 -10.62 35.98
CA GLN A 411 -6.91 -10.08 35.22
C GLN A 411 -6.56 -8.80 34.44
N ILE A 412 -5.29 -8.65 34.05
CA ILE A 412 -4.75 -7.51 33.30
C ILE A 412 -4.20 -8.01 31.98
N VAL A 413 -4.35 -7.21 30.93
CA VAL A 413 -3.72 -7.38 29.63
C VAL A 413 -2.90 -6.15 29.29
N ARG A 414 -1.87 -6.31 28.47
CA ARG A 414 -1.03 -5.20 28.03
C ARG A 414 -1.52 -4.66 26.69
N GLY A 415 -1.47 -3.35 26.49
CA GLY A 415 -1.92 -2.76 25.23
C GLY A 415 -1.29 -1.41 24.87
N THR A 416 -1.45 -1.05 23.60
CA THR A 416 -1.00 0.21 23.00
C THR A 416 -2.21 0.99 22.52
N ILE A 417 -2.21 2.31 22.76
CA ILE A 417 -3.25 3.20 22.27
C ILE A 417 -2.95 3.53 20.80
N LEU A 418 -3.96 3.42 19.95
CA LEU A 418 -3.92 3.94 18.59
C LEU A 418 -4.74 5.23 18.54
N ILE A 419 -4.12 6.27 18.00
CA ILE A 419 -4.66 7.63 17.92
C ILE A 419 -5.11 7.87 16.47
N PRO A 420 -6.35 8.33 16.23
CA PRO A 420 -6.75 8.80 14.91
C PRO A 420 -5.77 9.84 14.36
N CYS A 421 -5.40 9.72 13.08
CA CYS A 421 -4.41 10.60 12.46
C CYS A 421 -4.77 12.10 12.60
N ARG A 422 -6.05 12.46 12.45
CA ARG A 422 -6.52 13.85 12.60
C ARG A 422 -6.39 14.36 14.03
N THR A 423 -6.78 13.56 15.01
CA THR A 423 -6.58 13.90 16.43
C THR A 423 -5.09 14.00 16.77
N ALA A 424 -4.25 13.06 16.31
CA ALA A 424 -2.81 13.10 16.54
C ALA A 424 -2.16 14.38 15.96
N MET A 425 -2.71 14.90 14.86
CA MET A 425 -2.28 16.15 14.22
C MET A 425 -3.07 17.39 14.71
N ARG A 426 -3.90 17.26 15.74
CA ARG A 426 -4.71 18.34 16.35
C ARG A 426 -5.56 19.11 15.34
N GLY A 427 -6.08 18.41 14.34
CA GLY A 427 -6.88 19.00 13.25
C GLY A 427 -6.14 20.01 12.37
N SER A 428 -4.85 20.25 12.63
CA SER A 428 -4.05 21.29 11.98
C SER A 428 -3.69 20.96 10.53
N PHE A 429 -3.72 19.67 10.19
CA PHE A 429 -3.47 19.20 8.84
C PHE A 429 -4.78 18.75 8.19
N PRO A 430 -5.12 19.24 6.98
CA PRO A 430 -6.37 18.89 6.31
C PRO A 430 -6.30 17.46 5.78
N LEU A 431 -6.65 16.48 6.63
CA LEU A 431 -6.68 15.05 6.32
C LEU A 431 -7.96 14.59 5.60
N ASN A 432 -8.57 15.45 4.78
CA ASN A 432 -9.86 15.13 4.16
C ASN A 432 -9.74 14.38 2.82
N GLY A 433 -8.53 14.04 2.37
CA GLY A 433 -8.31 13.56 1.01
C GLY A 433 -8.80 12.12 0.79
N THR A 434 -8.02 11.13 1.19
CA THR A 434 -8.25 9.71 0.88
C THR A 434 -8.87 8.94 2.05
N TYR A 435 -9.49 7.78 1.78
CA TYR A 435 -9.92 6.83 2.82
C TYR A 435 -8.86 6.62 3.90
N PHE A 436 -7.59 6.52 3.49
CA PHE A 436 -6.47 6.30 4.40
C PHE A 436 -6.28 7.48 5.32
N GLN A 437 -6.30 8.72 4.84
CA GLN A 437 -6.16 9.88 5.73
C GLN A 437 -7.27 9.98 6.80
N VAL A 438 -8.46 9.43 6.51
CA VAL A 438 -9.61 9.43 7.43
C VAL A 438 -9.58 8.26 8.42
N ASN A 439 -9.12 7.08 7.98
CA ASN A 439 -9.16 5.83 8.76
C ASN A 439 -7.76 5.34 9.16
N GLU A 440 -6.74 6.19 9.02
CA GLU A 440 -5.37 5.95 9.43
C GLU A 440 -5.22 6.28 10.92
N MET A 441 -4.56 5.36 11.59
CA MET A 441 -4.30 5.40 13.02
C MET A 441 -2.79 5.45 13.21
N PHE A 442 -2.34 6.24 14.17
CA PHE A 442 -0.96 6.22 14.64
C PHE A 442 -0.86 5.44 15.94
N ALA A 443 0.11 4.55 16.03
CA ALA A 443 0.45 3.93 17.30
C ALA A 443 1.12 4.98 18.19
N ASP A 444 0.59 5.19 19.40
CA ASP A 444 1.21 6.06 20.36
C ASP A 444 2.59 5.51 20.76
N HIS A 445 3.64 6.32 20.60
CA HIS A 445 5.01 5.88 20.80
C HIS A 445 5.28 5.45 22.25
N ALA A 446 4.74 6.19 23.22
CA ALA A 446 4.97 5.92 24.63
C ALA A 446 4.38 4.57 25.06
N SER A 447 3.14 4.30 24.69
CA SER A 447 2.45 3.03 24.96
C SER A 447 2.87 1.89 24.03
N SER A 448 3.53 2.18 22.91
CA SER A 448 4.20 1.17 22.07
C SER A 448 5.52 0.72 22.70
N ALA A 449 6.28 1.65 23.28
CA ALA A 449 7.54 1.34 23.98
C ALA A 449 7.28 0.67 25.34
N ASN A 450 6.30 1.16 26.08
CA ASN A 450 5.90 0.67 27.40
C ASN A 450 4.39 0.40 27.42
N PRO A 451 3.95 -0.83 27.11
CA PRO A 451 2.54 -1.18 27.06
C PRO A 451 1.80 -0.86 28.36
N ILE A 452 0.58 -0.37 28.23
CA ILE A 452 -0.29 0.00 29.35
C ILE A 452 -0.92 -1.26 29.92
N ASP A 453 -0.94 -1.38 31.24
CA ASP A 453 -1.66 -2.42 31.95
C ASP A 453 -3.16 -2.09 32.00
N VAL A 454 -3.96 -2.88 31.27
CA VAL A 454 -5.40 -2.70 31.10
C VAL A 454 -6.16 -3.80 31.84
N PRO A 455 -7.00 -3.48 32.84
CA PRO A 455 -7.90 -4.44 33.44
C PRO A 455 -8.87 -5.04 32.41
N ARG A 456 -8.97 -6.37 32.33
CA ARG A 456 -9.84 -7.06 31.35
C ARG A 456 -11.30 -6.63 31.44
N GLY A 457 -11.78 -6.31 32.64
CA GLY A 457 -13.15 -5.84 32.87
C GLY A 457 -13.48 -4.50 32.19
N TRP A 458 -12.47 -3.67 31.89
CA TRP A 458 -12.69 -2.38 31.23
C TRP A 458 -12.99 -2.53 29.74
N ILE A 459 -12.46 -3.57 29.10
CA ILE A 459 -12.56 -3.77 27.65
C ILE A 459 -13.55 -4.86 27.24
N TRP A 460 -14.06 -5.64 28.20
CA TRP A 460 -14.88 -6.83 27.96
C TRP A 460 -16.11 -6.58 27.08
N ASN A 461 -16.78 -5.44 27.27
CA ASN A 461 -18.00 -5.07 26.54
C ASN A 461 -17.76 -4.10 25.38
N LEU A 462 -16.49 -3.79 25.06
CA LEU A 462 -16.18 -2.82 24.02
C LEU A 462 -16.29 -3.43 22.61
N PRO A 463 -16.71 -2.64 21.61
CA PRO A 463 -16.73 -3.10 20.23
C PRO A 463 -15.32 -3.41 19.75
N ARG A 464 -15.19 -4.42 18.91
CA ARG A 464 -13.92 -4.80 18.28
C ARG A 464 -13.94 -4.48 16.79
N ARG A 465 -12.81 -3.99 16.29
CA ARG A 465 -12.61 -3.67 14.88
C ARG A 465 -11.29 -4.23 14.36
N PRO A 466 -11.21 -4.60 13.08
CA PRO A 466 -9.93 -4.94 12.45
C PRO A 466 -9.10 -3.67 12.22
N VAL A 467 -7.82 -3.73 12.58
CA VAL A 467 -6.79 -2.79 12.12
C VAL A 467 -5.78 -3.58 11.31
N TYR A 468 -5.43 -3.06 10.15
CA TYR A 468 -4.39 -3.61 9.30
C TYR A 468 -3.10 -2.82 9.46
N PHE A 469 -2.04 -3.50 9.86
CA PHE A 469 -0.70 -2.93 10.00
C PHE A 469 0.17 -3.31 8.82
N GLY A 470 0.98 -2.37 8.35
CA GLY A 470 2.04 -2.66 7.40
C GLY A 470 2.62 -1.41 6.78
N THR A 471 3.84 -1.52 6.25
CA THR A 471 4.69 -0.40 5.80
C THR A 471 4.10 0.53 4.73
N SER A 472 2.96 0.18 4.12
CA SER A 472 2.23 1.04 3.20
C SER A 472 0.81 0.51 3.00
N VAL A 473 -0.10 1.38 2.58
CA VAL A 473 -1.41 0.97 2.05
C VAL A 473 -1.27 -0.11 0.98
N THR A 474 -0.32 0.05 0.06
CA THR A 474 -0.10 -0.91 -1.03
C THR A 474 0.25 -2.31 -0.52
N SER A 475 1.05 -2.43 0.54
CA SER A 475 1.37 -3.73 1.15
C SER A 475 0.19 -4.30 1.93
N ILE A 476 -0.58 -3.45 2.62
CA ILE A 476 -1.78 -3.85 3.34
C ILE A 476 -2.82 -4.47 2.40
N PHE A 477 -3.13 -3.86 1.26
CA PHE A 477 -4.20 -4.37 0.38
C PHE A 477 -3.73 -5.37 -0.67
N ARG A 478 -2.43 -5.64 -0.75
CA ARG A 478 -1.86 -6.56 -1.74
C ARG A 478 -2.51 -7.95 -1.64
N GLY A 479 -3.04 -8.41 -2.77
CA GLY A 479 -3.58 -9.77 -2.92
C GLY A 479 -4.89 -10.03 -2.16
N LEU A 480 -5.52 -9.01 -1.54
CA LEU A 480 -6.85 -9.17 -0.97
C LEU A 480 -7.90 -9.35 -2.07
N THR A 481 -8.95 -10.12 -1.78
CA THR A 481 -10.12 -10.22 -2.65
C THR A 481 -10.95 -8.94 -2.57
N THR A 482 -11.87 -8.75 -3.51
CA THR A 482 -12.80 -7.61 -3.51
C THR A 482 -13.55 -7.50 -2.19
N GLU A 483 -14.02 -8.63 -1.65
CA GLU A 483 -14.77 -8.71 -0.40
C GLU A 483 -13.90 -8.34 0.80
N GLY A 484 -12.63 -8.79 0.82
CA GLY A 484 -11.68 -8.44 1.88
C GLY A 484 -11.35 -6.94 1.90
N ILE A 485 -11.17 -6.35 0.71
CA ILE A 485 -10.96 -4.89 0.57
C ILE A 485 -12.20 -4.14 1.03
N GLN A 486 -13.39 -4.56 0.59
CA GLN A 486 -14.66 -3.95 0.96
C GLN A 486 -14.92 -4.02 2.47
N TYR A 487 -14.64 -5.17 3.10
CA TYR A 487 -14.76 -5.33 4.54
C TYR A 487 -13.86 -4.36 5.30
N CYS A 488 -12.61 -4.20 4.87
CA CYS A 488 -11.70 -3.21 5.43
C CYS A 488 -12.27 -1.79 5.32
N PHE A 489 -12.71 -1.38 4.12
CA PHE A 489 -13.26 -0.04 3.90
C PHE A 489 -14.54 0.28 4.70
N TRP A 490 -15.29 -0.74 5.09
CA TRP A 490 -16.54 -0.57 5.85
C TRP A 490 -16.37 -0.66 7.35
N LYS A 491 -15.38 -1.43 7.81
CA LYS A 491 -15.30 -1.85 9.21
C LYS A 491 -13.92 -1.72 9.83
N GLY A 492 -12.88 -1.48 9.05
CA GLY A 492 -11.51 -1.51 9.53
C GLY A 492 -10.77 -0.19 9.45
N TYR A 493 -9.60 -0.19 10.07
CA TYR A 493 -8.66 0.93 10.06
C TYR A 493 -7.32 0.47 9.52
N VAL A 494 -6.43 1.42 9.22
CA VAL A 494 -5.06 1.14 8.80
C VAL A 494 -4.07 1.81 9.72
N CYS A 495 -2.93 1.18 9.95
CA CYS A 495 -1.78 1.78 10.62
C CYS A 495 -0.56 1.49 9.74
N VAL A 496 0.06 2.55 9.22
CA VAL A 496 1.17 2.44 8.25
C VAL A 496 2.52 2.53 8.94
#